data_AF-A0A1E3PE77-F1
#
_entry.id   AF-A0A1E3PE77-F1
#
_cell.length_a   1.000
_cell.length_b   1.000
_cell.length_c   1.000
_cell.angle_alpha   90.00
_cell.angle_beta   90.00
_cell.angle_gamma   90.00
#
_symmetry.space_group_name_H-M   'P 1'
#
loop_
_entity.id
_entity.type
_entity.pdbx_description
1 polymer ?
#
loop_
_entity_poly.entity_id
_entity_poly.type
_entity_poly.pdbx_seq_one_letter_code
_entity_poly.pdbx_strand_id
1 'polypeptide(L)'
;GYWCSPPLTALATYSPSQLASVNNFRVGQRDSGHQIAFAAPVDLTTLPNLGDLFGQIIVFGPKCVTVYPDESTKPALGHGLNVPATITLANIHLRDRKTQCQIVDPADPRVTPHIERLKKALAHNGGEHLSWSVTSGEWIFRVPHF
;
A
#
# COMPACT_ATOMS: atom_id res chain seq x y z
N GLY A 1 -12.45 -1.16 8.59
CA GLY A 1 -11.40 -1.33 9.62
C GLY A 1 -10.14 -2.01 9.08
N TYR A 2 -9.00 -1.83 9.77
CA TYR A 2 -7.68 -2.37 9.39
C TYR A 2 -7.51 -3.87 9.67
N TRP A 3 -6.60 -4.52 8.95
CA TRP A 3 -6.18 -5.91 9.14
C TRP A 3 -4.71 -6.09 8.81
N CYS A 4 -4.09 -7.13 9.36
CA CYS A 4 -2.76 -7.58 8.96
C CYS A 4 -2.68 -9.11 8.92
N SER A 5 -1.67 -9.61 8.20
CA SER A 5 -1.31 -11.03 8.15
C SER A 5 0.20 -11.15 8.35
N PRO A 6 0.69 -11.86 9.38
CA PRO A 6 -0.07 -12.48 10.48
C PRO A 6 -0.94 -11.47 11.28
N PRO A 7 -2.06 -11.90 11.90
CA PRO A 7 -2.90 -10.99 12.67
C PRO A 7 -2.20 -10.48 13.93
N LEU A 8 -2.59 -9.30 14.44
CA LEU A 8 -1.98 -8.70 15.65
C LEU A 8 -1.94 -9.65 16.84
N THR A 9 -2.97 -10.49 17.01
CA THR A 9 -3.03 -11.49 18.08
C THR A 9 -1.93 -12.54 17.98
N ALA A 10 -1.53 -12.93 16.76
CA ALA A 10 -0.41 -13.84 16.55
C ALA A 10 0.94 -13.11 16.70
N LEU A 11 1.04 -11.88 16.20
CA LEU A 11 2.26 -11.07 16.38
C LEU A 11 2.56 -10.79 17.85
N ALA A 12 1.53 -10.61 18.68
CA ALA A 12 1.70 -10.42 20.12
C ALA A 12 2.31 -11.64 20.84
N THR A 13 2.28 -12.83 20.24
CA THR A 13 2.91 -14.04 20.79
C THR A 13 4.31 -14.30 20.25
N TYR A 14 4.79 -13.48 19.31
CA TYR A 14 6.11 -13.65 18.71
C TYR A 14 7.20 -13.22 19.71
N SER A 15 8.33 -13.92 19.71
CA SER A 15 9.53 -13.47 20.40
C SER A 15 10.08 -12.18 19.76
N PRO A 16 10.94 -11.42 20.47
CA PRO A 16 11.60 -10.27 19.88
C PRO A 16 12.36 -10.59 18.58
N SER A 17 13.00 -11.76 18.51
CA SER A 17 13.69 -12.22 17.29
C SER A 17 12.74 -12.53 16.13
N GLN A 18 11.53 -13.03 16.41
CA GLN A 18 10.50 -13.26 15.39
C GLN A 18 9.89 -11.94 14.92
N LEU A 19 9.68 -10.98 15.82
CA LEU A 19 9.19 -9.63 15.48
C LEU A 19 10.20 -8.82 14.68
N ALA A 20 11.50 -9.05 14.89
CA ALA A 20 12.56 -8.39 14.15
C ALA A 20 12.65 -8.84 12.67
N SER A 21 11.97 -9.93 12.29
CA SER A 21 12.00 -10.45 10.93
C SER A 21 10.70 -11.18 10.57
N VAL A 22 9.62 -10.41 10.43
CA VAL A 22 8.31 -10.94 10.03
C VAL A 22 8.26 -11.07 8.51
N ASN A 23 8.22 -12.31 8.04
CA ASN A 23 8.14 -12.64 6.62
C ASN A 23 6.70 -12.54 6.08
N ASN A 24 6.57 -12.25 4.79
CA ASN A 24 5.29 -12.19 4.08
C ASN A 24 4.25 -11.29 4.76
N PHE A 25 4.72 -10.22 5.42
CA PHE A 25 3.85 -9.34 6.16
C PHE A 25 2.92 -8.57 5.22
N ARG A 26 1.64 -8.51 5.58
CA ARG A 26 0.61 -7.78 4.82
C ARG A 26 -0.23 -6.94 5.75
N VAL A 27 -0.59 -5.75 5.30
CA VAL A 27 -1.49 -4.84 6.02
C VAL A 27 -2.51 -4.29 5.04
N GLY A 28 -3.76 -4.16 5.46
CA GLY A 28 -4.80 -3.57 4.60
C GLY A 28 -5.95 -2.96 5.38
N GLN A 29 -6.84 -2.32 4.64
CA GLN A 29 -8.05 -1.70 5.16
C GLN A 29 -9.25 -2.31 4.45
N ARG A 30 -10.12 -3.01 5.21
CA ARG A 30 -11.22 -3.81 4.65
C ARG A 30 -12.20 -2.97 3.82
N ASP A 31 -12.56 -1.80 4.32
CA ASP A 31 -13.66 -1.01 3.75
C ASP A 31 -13.26 -0.35 2.43
N SER A 32 -11.99 0.03 2.29
CA SER A 32 -11.47 0.61 1.05
C SER A 32 -10.92 -0.43 0.08
N GLY A 33 -10.56 -1.63 0.56
CA GLY A 33 -9.86 -2.65 -0.21
C GLY A 33 -8.37 -2.36 -0.43
N HIS A 34 -7.81 -1.33 0.20
CA HIS A 34 -6.39 -1.02 0.06
C HIS A 34 -5.54 -2.01 0.86
N GLN A 35 -4.36 -2.36 0.33
CA GLN A 35 -3.39 -3.20 1.04
C GLN A 35 -1.95 -2.93 0.63
N ILE A 36 -1.03 -3.32 1.50
CA ILE A 36 0.42 -3.39 1.29
C ILE A 36 0.83 -4.84 1.55
N ALA A 37 1.62 -5.40 0.64
CA ALA A 37 2.33 -6.65 0.83
C ALA A 37 3.84 -6.39 0.79
N PHE A 38 4.50 -6.54 1.93
CA PHE A 38 5.94 -6.32 2.03
C PHE A 38 6.70 -7.46 1.35
N ALA A 39 7.65 -7.10 0.48
CA ALA A 39 8.42 -8.05 -0.32
C ALA A 39 9.70 -8.52 0.39
N ALA A 40 10.08 -7.86 1.48
CA ALA A 40 11.18 -8.24 2.35
C ALA A 40 10.67 -8.48 3.79
N PRO A 41 11.42 -9.20 4.64
CA PRO A 41 11.09 -9.30 6.05
C PRO A 41 11.06 -7.90 6.68
N VAL A 42 10.09 -7.66 7.56
CA VAL A 42 9.95 -6.39 8.27
C VAL A 42 10.33 -6.52 9.74
N ASP A 43 10.89 -5.45 10.29
CA ASP A 43 11.22 -5.36 11.73
C ASP A 43 10.14 -4.57 12.47
N LEU A 44 9.25 -5.27 13.15
CA LEU A 44 8.17 -4.67 13.94
C LEU A 44 8.61 -4.24 15.35
N THR A 45 9.84 -4.57 15.77
CA THR A 45 10.38 -4.14 17.08
C THR A 45 10.73 -2.66 17.10
N THR A 46 10.86 -2.05 15.93
CA THR A 46 11.05 -0.60 15.74
C THR A 46 9.81 0.23 16.11
N LEU A 47 8.65 -0.41 16.25
CA LEU A 47 7.39 0.25 16.58
C LEU A 47 7.24 0.37 18.11
N PRO A 48 6.77 1.51 18.65
CA PRO A 48 6.50 1.65 20.08
C PRO A 48 5.47 0.64 20.58
N ASN A 49 4.42 0.41 19.79
CA ASN A 49 3.41 -0.60 20.02
C ASN A 49 2.91 -1.19 18.69
N LEU A 50 2.60 -2.49 18.65
CA LEU A 50 1.96 -3.13 17.49
C LEU A 50 0.60 -2.50 17.13
N GLY A 51 -0.10 -1.91 18.10
CA GLY A 51 -1.34 -1.17 17.89
C GLY A 51 -1.17 0.10 17.05
N ASP A 52 0.00 0.75 17.11
CA ASP A 52 0.28 1.98 16.36
C ASP A 52 0.45 1.72 14.85
N LEU A 53 0.61 0.45 14.47
CA LEU A 53 0.68 0.03 13.08
C LEU A 53 -0.49 0.59 12.25
N PHE A 54 -1.69 0.62 12.83
CA PHE A 54 -2.91 1.01 12.12
C PHE A 54 -3.29 2.46 12.41
N GLY A 55 -3.29 3.30 11.37
CA GLY A 55 -3.77 4.68 11.47
C GLY A 55 -2.77 5.67 12.07
N GLN A 56 -1.62 5.20 12.58
CA GLN A 56 -0.49 6.07 12.93
C GLN A 56 0.70 5.80 12.02
N ILE A 57 1.20 4.55 11.99
CA ILE A 57 2.34 4.18 11.14
C ILE A 57 1.92 3.91 9.70
N ILE A 58 0.84 3.15 9.48
CA ILE A 58 0.27 2.92 8.15
C ILE A 58 -1.10 3.59 8.07
N VAL A 59 -1.20 4.61 7.21
CA VAL A 59 -2.41 5.40 7.00
C VAL A 59 -2.90 5.19 5.58
N PHE A 60 -4.06 4.54 5.42
CA PHE A 60 -4.74 4.46 4.14
C PHE A 60 -5.67 5.66 3.99
N GLY A 61 -5.47 6.43 2.93
CA GLY A 61 -6.30 7.57 2.55
C GLY A 61 -7.01 7.35 1.22
N PRO A 62 -7.85 8.29 0.77
CA PRO A 62 -8.52 8.20 -0.52
C PRO A 62 -7.49 8.14 -1.66
N LYS A 63 -7.38 6.97 -2.31
CA LYS A 63 -6.45 6.73 -3.43
C LYS A 63 -4.97 6.90 -3.08
N CYS A 64 -4.61 6.76 -1.80
CA CYS A 64 -3.23 6.81 -1.36
C CYS A 64 -2.99 5.94 -0.13
N VAL A 65 -1.73 5.65 0.13
CA VAL A 65 -1.27 5.07 1.38
C VAL A 65 0.02 5.77 1.78
N THR A 66 0.16 6.05 3.07
CA THR A 66 1.34 6.66 3.66
C THR A 66 1.84 5.73 4.76
N VAL A 67 3.14 5.44 4.73
CA VAL A 67 3.83 4.67 5.78
C VAL A 67 4.85 5.61 6.40
N TYR A 68 4.83 5.73 7.73
CA TYR A 68 5.53 6.77 8.50
C TYR A 68 5.10 8.21 8.12
N PRO A 69 3.86 8.64 8.42
CA PRO A 69 3.42 10.02 8.19
C PRO A 69 4.28 11.06 8.92
N ASP A 70 4.86 10.69 10.06
CA ASP A 70 5.89 11.48 10.75
C ASP A 70 7.28 11.02 10.28
N GLU A 71 7.90 11.82 9.42
CA GLU A 71 9.24 11.55 8.87
C GLU A 71 10.32 11.43 9.96
N SER A 72 10.13 12.00 11.16
CA SER A 72 11.09 11.83 12.26
C SER A 72 11.10 10.41 12.84
N THR A 73 10.01 9.67 12.65
CA THR A 73 9.86 8.27 13.08
C THR A 73 10.26 7.27 11.99
N LYS A 74 10.54 7.75 10.79
CA LYS A 74 10.83 6.93 9.62
C LYS A 74 12.22 6.28 9.73
N PRO A 75 12.31 4.94 9.75
CA PRO A 75 13.59 4.27 9.79
C PRO A 75 14.40 4.46 8.50
N ALA A 76 15.70 4.20 8.58
CA ALA A 76 16.56 4.16 7.39
C ALA A 76 16.06 3.12 6.37
N LEU A 77 16.45 3.31 5.10
CA LEU A 77 16.12 2.37 4.03
C LEU A 77 16.53 0.94 4.43
N GLY A 78 15.63 -0.02 4.23
CA GLY A 78 15.84 -1.43 4.59
C GLY A 78 15.48 -1.80 6.02
N HIS A 79 15.06 -0.84 6.86
CA HIS A 79 14.73 -1.06 8.27
C HIS A 79 13.24 -0.85 8.55
N GLY A 80 12.73 -1.51 9.59
CA GLY A 80 11.32 -1.42 9.96
C GLY A 80 10.40 -1.83 8.82
N LEU A 81 9.46 -0.94 8.46
CA LEU A 81 8.58 -1.06 7.29
C LEU A 81 9.13 -0.30 6.07
N ASN A 82 10.29 0.37 6.18
CA ASN A 82 10.91 1.13 5.09
C ASN A 82 11.67 0.20 4.12
N VAL A 83 10.94 -0.79 3.59
CA VAL A 83 11.45 -1.88 2.74
C VAL A 83 10.60 -1.99 1.47
N PRO A 84 11.06 -2.72 0.43
CA PRO A 84 10.28 -2.89 -0.79
C PRO A 84 8.91 -3.52 -0.52
N ALA A 85 7.89 -3.03 -1.21
CA ALA A 85 6.52 -3.52 -1.05
C ALA A 85 5.73 -3.46 -2.36
N THR A 86 4.71 -4.31 -2.46
CA THR A 86 3.64 -4.22 -3.46
C THR A 86 2.41 -3.59 -2.83
N ILE A 87 1.91 -2.53 -3.44
CA ILE A 87 0.74 -1.78 -2.98
C ILE A 87 -0.43 -2.09 -3.89
N THR A 88 -1.59 -2.34 -3.30
CA THR A 88 -2.88 -2.41 -4.00
C THR A 88 -3.74 -1.26 -3.50
N LEU A 89 -4.08 -0.33 -4.39
CA LEU A 89 -5.08 0.70 -4.13
C LEU A 89 -6.35 0.37 -4.92
N ALA A 90 -7.46 0.22 -4.20
CA ALA A 90 -8.78 0.05 -4.80
C ALA A 90 -9.44 1.42 -5.05
N ASN A 91 -10.60 1.42 -5.72
CA ASN A 91 -11.37 2.63 -6.03
C ASN A 91 -10.63 3.65 -6.93
N ILE A 92 -9.65 3.20 -7.71
CA ILE A 92 -8.93 3.99 -8.72
C ILE A 92 -9.71 3.91 -10.02
N HIS A 93 -10.90 4.51 -10.04
CA HIS A 93 -11.79 4.49 -11.20
C HIS A 93 -11.54 5.64 -12.15
N LEU A 94 -11.62 5.35 -13.44
CA LEU A 94 -11.72 6.35 -14.49
C LEU A 94 -13.17 6.84 -14.57
N ARG A 95 -13.38 8.16 -14.56
CA ARG A 95 -14.71 8.77 -14.62
C ARG A 95 -14.81 9.76 -15.76
N ASP A 96 -15.95 9.77 -16.42
CA ASP A 96 -16.27 10.80 -17.41
C ASP A 96 -16.44 12.14 -16.70
N ARG A 97 -15.76 13.19 -17.18
CA ARG A 97 -15.76 14.50 -16.52
C ARG A 97 -17.14 15.18 -16.55
N LYS A 98 -17.94 14.93 -17.59
CA LYS A 98 -19.25 15.55 -17.76
C LYS A 98 -20.33 14.80 -16.99
N THR A 99 -20.37 13.47 -17.12
CA THR A 99 -21.45 12.66 -16.54
C THR A 99 -21.12 12.15 -15.14
N GLN A 100 -19.85 12.18 -14.72
CA GLN A 100 -19.33 11.58 -13.48
C GLN A 100 -19.50 10.05 -13.40
N CYS A 101 -20.03 9.42 -14.46
CA CYS A 101 -20.16 7.98 -14.58
C CYS A 101 -18.79 7.32 -14.69
N GLN A 102 -18.67 6.14 -14.12
CA GLN A 102 -17.48 5.31 -14.25
C GLN A 102 -17.36 4.80 -15.69
N ILE A 103 -16.14 4.86 -16.22
CA ILE A 103 -15.76 4.23 -17.48
C ILE A 103 -15.24 2.84 -17.13
N VAL A 104 -15.90 1.81 -17.67
CA VAL A 104 -15.60 0.40 -17.42
C VAL A 104 -15.15 -0.35 -18.68
N ASP A 105 -15.25 0.28 -19.85
CA ASP A 105 -14.86 -0.32 -21.13
C ASP A 105 -13.34 -0.29 -21.29
N PRO A 106 -12.66 -1.45 -21.39
CA PRO A 106 -11.21 -1.52 -21.64
C PRO A 106 -10.79 -0.92 -22.99
N ALA A 107 -11.70 -0.86 -23.97
CA ALA A 107 -11.42 -0.28 -25.29
C ALA A 107 -11.60 1.25 -25.31
N ASP A 108 -12.04 1.88 -24.20
CA ASP A 108 -12.20 3.33 -24.15
C ASP A 108 -10.85 4.04 -24.37
N PRO A 109 -10.77 5.02 -25.28
CA PRO A 109 -9.50 5.68 -25.63
C PRO A 109 -8.84 6.42 -24.46
N ARG A 110 -9.57 6.64 -23.35
CA ARG A 110 -9.05 7.29 -22.13
C ARG A 110 -8.32 6.33 -21.19
N VAL A 111 -8.43 5.01 -21.41
CA VAL A 111 -7.75 3.96 -20.62
C VAL A 111 -6.23 4.11 -20.73
N THR A 112 -5.68 4.13 -21.95
CA THR A 112 -4.23 4.22 -22.15
C THR A 112 -3.63 5.50 -21.54
N PRO A 113 -4.18 6.71 -21.77
CA PRO A 113 -3.72 7.92 -21.09
C PRO A 113 -3.87 7.90 -19.56
N HIS A 114 -4.78 7.09 -19.01
CA HIS A 114 -4.91 6.94 -17.56
C HIS A 114 -3.77 6.10 -16.99
N ILE A 115 -3.48 4.95 -17.61
CA ILE A 115 -2.34 4.09 -17.24
C ILE A 115 -1.02 4.87 -17.29
N GLU A 116 -0.80 5.67 -18.33
CA GLU A 116 0.40 6.50 -18.44
C GLU A 116 0.49 7.57 -17.34
N ARG A 117 -0.65 8.11 -16.88
CA ARG A 117 -0.69 9.00 -15.71
C ARG A 117 -0.34 8.26 -14.42
N LEU A 118 -0.84 7.05 -14.23
CA LEU A 118 -0.50 6.21 -13.08
C LEU A 118 1.01 5.90 -13.05
N LYS A 119 1.60 5.52 -14.19
CA LYS A 119 3.06 5.29 -14.32
C LYS A 119 3.86 6.55 -13.98
N LYS A 120 3.47 7.71 -14.52
CA LYS A 120 4.13 8.99 -14.23
C LYS A 120 4.05 9.37 -12.75
N ALA A 121 2.93 9.09 -12.09
CA ALA A 121 2.76 9.35 -10.66
C ALA A 121 3.74 8.54 -9.80
N LEU A 122 4.16 7.36 -10.24
CA LEU A 122 5.12 6.50 -9.53
C LEU A 122 6.58 6.88 -9.82
N ALA A 123 6.86 7.47 -10.98
CA ALA A 123 8.23 7.70 -11.47
C ALA A 123 9.08 8.54 -10.50
N HIS A 124 8.47 9.49 -9.78
CA HIS A 124 9.20 10.33 -8.82
C HIS A 124 9.73 9.54 -7.61
N ASN A 125 9.08 8.44 -7.23
CA ASN A 125 9.40 7.66 -6.04
C ASN A 125 10.09 6.33 -6.40
N GLY A 126 10.57 6.19 -7.64
CA GLY A 126 11.15 4.93 -8.14
C GLY A 126 10.17 3.75 -8.18
N GLY A 127 8.86 4.04 -8.14
CA GLY A 127 7.82 3.01 -8.14
C GLY A 127 7.60 2.41 -9.53
N GLU A 128 7.16 1.16 -9.55
CA GLU A 128 6.91 0.39 -10.77
C GLU A 128 5.43 0.04 -10.88
N HIS A 129 4.78 0.47 -11.96
CA HIS A 129 3.41 0.05 -12.26
C HIS A 129 3.37 -1.45 -12.59
N LEU A 130 2.51 -2.22 -11.93
CA LEU A 130 2.29 -3.63 -12.25
C LEU A 130 1.02 -3.84 -13.08
N SER A 131 -0.11 -3.37 -12.59
CA SER A 131 -1.39 -3.53 -13.29
C SER A 131 -2.42 -2.50 -12.83
N TRP A 132 -3.39 -2.22 -13.70
CA TRP A 132 -4.60 -1.49 -13.33
C TRP A 132 -5.81 -2.07 -14.06
N SER A 133 -6.92 -2.22 -13.35
CA SER A 133 -8.18 -2.72 -13.88
C SER A 133 -9.19 -1.60 -14.03
N VAL A 134 -9.64 -1.34 -15.27
CA VAL A 134 -10.68 -0.34 -15.56
C VAL A 134 -12.03 -0.71 -14.94
N THR A 135 -12.32 -2.00 -14.84
CA THR A 135 -13.60 -2.52 -14.32
C THR A 135 -13.64 -2.44 -12.79
N SER A 136 -12.63 -2.99 -12.12
CA SER A 136 -12.59 -3.03 -10.64
C SER A 136 -12.00 -1.77 -10.02
N GLY A 137 -11.26 -0.95 -10.77
CA GLY A 137 -10.52 0.18 -10.24
C GLY A 137 -9.36 -0.21 -9.33
N GLU A 138 -8.92 -1.46 -9.38
CA GLU A 138 -7.76 -1.93 -8.62
C GLU A 138 -6.47 -1.51 -9.35
N TRP A 139 -5.61 -0.78 -8.65
CA TRP A 139 -4.28 -0.39 -9.11
C TRP A 139 -3.23 -1.08 -8.25
N ILE A 140 -2.35 -1.85 -8.88
CA ILE A 140 -1.25 -2.55 -8.24
C ILE A 140 0.08 -1.99 -8.75
N PHE A 141 0.99 -1.70 -7.83
CA PHE A 141 2.32 -1.20 -8.12
C PHE A 141 3.33 -1.58 -7.05
N ARG A 142 4.63 -1.53 -7.37
CA ARG A 142 5.73 -1.74 -6.42
C ARG A 142 6.36 -0.41 -6.03
N VAL A 143 6.89 -0.35 -4.83
CA VAL A 143 7.76 0.71 -4.34
C VAL A 143 9.05 0.09 -3.80
N PRO A 144 10.22 0.74 -3.99
CA PRO A 144 11.48 0.23 -3.47
C PRO A 144 11.58 0.39 -1.94
N HIS A 145 10.90 1.39 -1.38
CA HIS A 145 10.81 1.70 0.04
C HIS A 145 9.69 2.75 0.24
N PHE A 146 9.49 3.23 1.47
CA PHE A 146 8.50 4.26 1.80
C PHE A 146 9.16 5.60 2.12
#